data_AF-A0A1Q7LKJ2-F1
#
_entry.id   AF-A0A1Q7LKJ2-F1
#
_cell.length_a   1.000
_cell.length_b   1.000
_cell.length_c   1.000
_cell.angle_alpha   90.00
_cell.angle_beta   90.00
_cell.angle_gamma   90.00
#
_symmetry.space_group_name_H-M   'P 1'
#
loop_
_entity.id
_entity.type
_entity.pdbx_description
1 polymer ?
#
loop_
_entity_poly.entity_id
_entity_poly.type
_entity_poly.pdbx_seq_one_letter_code
_entity_poly.pdbx_strand_id
1 'polypeptide(L)'
;MERQKYKARYSTKLPNGDFLSLTVWPGKTDPSAEVVTIQVRRQGAEGWETVGRLAVYRTSDGRYALLPERQQPVTGSTPEPEAPAQAESYEQ
;
A
#
# COMPACT_ATOMS: atom_id res chain seq x y z
N MET A 1 13.69 2.24 13.19
CA MET A 1 12.23 2.45 12.96
C MET A 1 11.64 1.09 12.60
N GLU A 2 10.94 0.44 13.53
CA GLU A 2 10.27 -0.83 13.25
C GLU A 2 9.26 -0.63 12.11
N ARG A 3 9.45 -1.35 11.00
CA ARG A 3 8.45 -1.41 9.92
C ARG A 3 7.19 -1.97 10.54
N GLN A 4 6.16 -1.14 10.68
CA GLN A 4 4.88 -1.56 11.22
C GLN A 4 4.34 -2.73 10.39
N LYS A 5 4.49 -3.95 10.93
CA LYS A 5 4.10 -5.20 10.27
C LYS A 5 2.57 -5.30 10.37
N TYR A 6 1.91 -5.40 9.22
CA TYR A 6 0.46 -5.61 9.15
C TYR A 6 0.06 -6.86 9.97
N LYS A 7 -1.13 -6.86 10.57
CA LYS A 7 -1.69 -8.00 11.30
C LYS A 7 -2.02 -9.15 10.34
N ALA A 8 -2.52 -8.81 9.16
CA ALA A 8 -2.81 -9.76 8.09
C ALA A 8 -2.77 -9.08 6.72
N ARG A 9 -2.46 -9.85 5.68
CA ARG A 9 -2.50 -9.41 4.30
C ARG A 9 -2.91 -10.56 3.38
N TYR A 10 -3.88 -10.30 2.53
CA TYR A 10 -4.36 -11.24 1.51
C TYR A 10 -4.45 -10.52 0.17
N SER A 11 -4.26 -11.26 -0.91
CA SER A 11 -4.42 -10.76 -2.27
C SER A 11 -4.88 -11.85 -3.21
N THR A 12 -5.70 -11.48 -4.19
CA THR A 12 -6.11 -12.37 -5.28
C THR A 12 -6.21 -11.61 -6.59
N LYS A 13 -5.96 -12.32 -7.69
CA LYS A 13 -6.16 -11.79 -9.05
C LYS A 13 -7.63 -11.94 -9.43
N LEU A 14 -8.23 -10.87 -9.93
CA LEU A 14 -9.59 -10.84 -10.43
C LEU A 14 -9.65 -11.33 -11.90
N PRO A 15 -10.80 -11.82 -12.38
CA PRO A 15 -10.95 -12.30 -13.76
C PRO A 15 -10.61 -11.26 -14.84
N ASN A 16 -10.79 -9.97 -14.52
CA ASN A 16 -10.47 -8.86 -15.42
C ASN A 16 -8.97 -8.49 -15.43
N GLY A 17 -8.11 -9.22 -14.70
CA GLY A 17 -6.68 -8.97 -14.61
C GLY A 17 -6.26 -8.05 -13.47
N ASP A 18 -7.20 -7.35 -12.83
CA ASP A 18 -6.92 -6.49 -11.67
C ASP A 18 -6.53 -7.33 -10.43
N PHE A 19 -5.95 -6.70 -9.43
CA PHE A 19 -5.60 -7.33 -8.16
C PHE A 19 -6.40 -6.72 -7.01
N LEU A 20 -7.15 -7.58 -6.31
CA LEU A 20 -7.82 -7.24 -5.05
C LEU A 20 -6.87 -7.54 -3.90
N SER A 21 -6.65 -6.58 -3.02
CA SER A 21 -5.82 -6.72 -1.81
C SER A 21 -6.60 -6.31 -0.57
N LEU A 22 -6.49 -7.08 0.50
CA LEU A 22 -6.97 -6.75 1.84
C LEU A 22 -5.78 -6.72 2.80
N THR A 23 -5.62 -5.62 3.53
CA THR A 23 -4.60 -5.47 4.57
C THR A 23 -5.24 -5.04 5.88
N VAL A 24 -4.90 -5.72 6.97
CA VAL A 24 -5.32 -5.37 8.33
C VAL A 24 -4.13 -4.76 9.06
N TRP A 25 -4.27 -3.51 9.47
CA TRP A 25 -3.26 -2.78 10.24
C TRP A 25 -3.68 -2.69 11.71
N PRO A 26 -2.74 -2.67 12.66
CA PRO A 26 -3.06 -2.24 14.02
C PRO A 26 -3.54 -0.79 13.99
N GLY A 27 -4.50 -0.45 14.84
CA GLY A 27 -4.93 0.93 15.04
C GLY A 27 -3.77 1.80 15.52
N LYS A 28 -3.68 3.03 14.99
CA LYS A 28 -2.63 3.98 15.39
C LYS A 28 -2.85 4.54 16.79
N THR A 29 -4.10 4.88 17.10
CA THR A 29 -4.49 5.52 18.37
C THR A 29 -4.91 4.49 19.41
N ASP A 30 -5.64 3.46 18.99
CA ASP A 30 -6.06 2.34 19.84
C ASP A 30 -5.43 1.05 19.28
N PRO A 31 -4.45 0.43 19.98
CA PRO A 31 -3.82 -0.82 19.56
C PRO A 31 -4.77 -2.02 19.52
N SER A 32 -5.88 -1.98 20.26
CA SER A 32 -6.91 -3.02 20.25
C SER A 32 -7.81 -2.94 19.02
N ALA A 33 -7.83 -1.77 18.37
CA ALA A 33 -8.56 -1.53 17.14
C ALA A 33 -7.73 -1.90 15.90
N GLU A 34 -8.40 -1.90 14.76
CA GLU A 34 -7.84 -2.32 13.48
C GLU A 34 -8.21 -1.31 12.39
N VAL A 35 -7.32 -1.13 11.43
CA VAL A 35 -7.64 -0.47 10.16
C VAL A 35 -7.61 -1.51 9.06
N VAL A 36 -8.77 -1.78 8.47
CA VAL A 36 -8.92 -2.69 7.33
C VAL A 36 -8.88 -1.86 6.06
N THR A 37 -7.92 -2.13 5.19
CA THR A 37 -7.81 -1.49 3.88
C THR A 37 -8.05 -2.52 2.79
N ILE A 38 -8.99 -2.23 1.89
CA ILE A 38 -9.27 -3.00 0.68
C ILE A 38 -8.87 -2.13 -0.50
N GLN A 39 -8.11 -2.68 -1.44
CA GLN A 39 -7.65 -1.98 -2.64
C GLN A 39 -7.85 -2.86 -3.86
N VAL A 40 -8.30 -2.25 -4.95
CA VAL A 40 -8.22 -2.83 -6.29
C VAL A 40 -7.13 -2.07 -7.03
N ARG A 41 -6.15 -2.81 -7.54
CA ARG A 41 -5.06 -2.24 -8.34
C ARG A 41 -5.10 -2.82 -9.74
N ARG A 42 -4.91 -1.95 -10.73
CA ARG A 42 -4.83 -2.31 -12.14
C ARG A 42 -3.40 -2.10 -12.62
N GLN A 43 -2.91 -3.01 -13.44
CA GLN A 43 -1.66 -2.80 -14.17
C GLN A 43 -1.98 -2.07 -15.48
N GLY A 44 -1.70 -0.78 -15.51
CA GLY A 44 -1.75 0.05 -16.72
C GLY A 44 -0.39 0.12 -17.42
N ALA A 45 -0.31 0.96 -18.45
CA ALA A 45 0.91 1.14 -19.24
C ALA A 45 2.08 1.71 -18.42
N GLU A 46 1.79 2.61 -17.47
CA GLU A 46 2.78 3.29 -16.62
C GLU A 46 3.02 2.57 -15.29
N GLY A 47 2.41 1.39 -15.10
CA GLY A 47 2.54 0.58 -13.89
C GLY A 47 1.23 0.38 -13.15
N TRP A 48 1.33 0.17 -11.83
CA TRP A 48 0.19 -0.19 -10.99
C TRP A 48 -0.54 1.02 -10.43
N GLU A 49 -1.75 1.25 -10.90
CA GLU A 49 -2.66 2.27 -10.37
C GLU A 49 -3.64 1.68 -9.34
N THR A 50 -4.05 2.48 -8.35
CA THR A 50 -5.15 2.11 -7.44
C THR A 50 -6.45 2.61 -8.06
N VAL A 51 -7.27 1.70 -8.59
CA VAL A 51 -8.56 2.03 -9.23
C VAL A 51 -9.73 2.02 -8.23
N GLY A 52 -9.50 1.49 -7.04
CA GLY A 52 -10.48 1.52 -5.96
C GLY A 52 -9.82 1.31 -4.61
N ARG A 53 -10.29 2.04 -3.59
CA ARG A 53 -9.80 1.92 -2.22
C ARG A 53 -10.93 2.13 -1.22
N LEU A 54 -11.00 1.23 -0.24
CA LEU A 54 -11.85 1.34 0.93
C LEU A 54 -10.99 1.22 2.17
N ALA A 55 -11.18 2.09 3.15
CA ALA A 55 -10.51 1.99 4.44
C ALA A 55 -11.54 2.09 5.55
N VAL A 56 -11.52 1.14 6.47
CA VAL A 56 -12.48 1.04 7.57
C VAL A 56 -11.72 0.90 8.87
N TYR A 57 -12.09 1.69 9.86
CA TYR A 57 -11.68 1.50 11.23
C TYR A 57 -12.64 0.54 11.92
N ARG A 58 -12.10 -0.48 12.60
CA ARG A 58 -12.85 -1.49 13.33
C ARG A 58 -12.40 -1.47 14.78
N THR A 59 -13.33 -1.27 15.70
CA THR A 59 -13.06 -1.35 17.14
C THR A 59 -13.07 -2.82 17.61
N SER A 60 -12.45 -3.09 18.75
CA SER A 60 -12.41 -4.44 19.36
C SER A 60 -13.80 -4.97 19.72
N ASP A 61 -14.76 -4.09 20.02
CA ASP A 61 -16.16 -4.42 20.27
C ASP A 61 -17.02 -4.54 19.00
N GLY A 62 -16.39 -4.48 17.81
CA GLY A 62 -17.04 -4.82 16.54
C GLY A 62 -17.78 -3.68 15.84
N ARG A 63 -17.61 -2.43 16.28
CA ARG A 63 -18.11 -1.26 15.53
C ARG A 63 -17.20 -0.94 14.35
N TYR A 64 -17.81 -0.43 13.28
CA TYR A 64 -17.11 -0.04 12.07
C TYR A 64 -17.35 1.43 11.77
N ALA A 65 -16.30 2.13 11.34
CA ALA A 65 -16.38 3.50 10.85
C ALA A 65 -15.61 3.61 9.53
N LEU A 66 -16.26 4.18 8.52
CA LEU A 66 -15.61 4.47 7.25
C LEU A 66 -14.55 5.56 7.47
N LEU A 67 -13.33 5.31 7.00
CA LEU A 67 -12.28 6.32 7.01
C LEU A 67 -12.36 7.14 5.72
N PRO A 68 -12.08 8.45 5.78
CA PRO A 68 -12.01 9.29 4.59
C PRO A 68 -11.07 8.69 3.54
N GLU A 69 -11.47 8.82 2.28
CA GLU A 69 -10.59 8.48 1.19
C GLU A 69 -9.38 9.41 1.26
N ARG A 70 -8.18 8.84 1.40
CA ARG A 70 -6.97 9.64 1.26
C ARG A 70 -6.80 9.86 -0.23
N GLN A 71 -6.89 11.11 -0.67
CA GLN A 71 -6.34 11.52 -1.96
C GLN A 71 -4.88 11.09 -1.95
N GLN A 72 -4.56 10.00 -2.66
CA GLN A 72 -3.16 9.66 -2.86
C GLN A 72 -2.57 10.78 -3.72
N PRO A 73 -1.45 11.40 -3.33
CA PRO A 73 -0.65 12.08 -4.33
C PRO A 73 -0.34 11.04 -5.40
N VAL A 74 -0.65 11.36 -6.65
CA VAL A 74 -0.25 10.60 -7.81
C VAL A 74 1.27 10.56 -7.86
N THR A 75 1.90 9.63 -7.13
CA THR A 75 3.35 9.41 -7.26
C THR A 75 3.59 8.55 -8.49
N GLY A 76 3.32 9.13 -9.66
CA GLY A 76 4.03 8.81 -10.89
C GLY A 76 5.31 9.64 -10.89
N SER A 77 6.33 9.17 -10.16
CA SER A 77 7.74 9.57 -10.24
C SER A 77 8.45 8.91 -9.05
N THR A 78 8.76 7.63 -9.16
CA THR A 78 10.04 7.19 -8.60
C THR A 78 11.07 7.76 -9.56
N PRO A 79 11.86 8.80 -9.22
CA PRO A 79 13.11 8.99 -9.94
C PRO A 79 13.89 7.69 -9.74
N GLU A 80 14.14 7.01 -10.85
CA GLU A 80 15.17 5.98 -10.95
C GLU A 80 16.39 6.49 -10.19
N PRO A 81 16.95 5.73 -9.23
CA PRO A 81 18.23 6.13 -8.67
C PRO A 81 19.21 6.16 -9.84
N GLU A 82 19.61 7.36 -10.25
CA GLU A 82 20.74 7.56 -11.15
C GLU A 82 21.87 6.66 -10.63
N ALA A 83 22.19 5.64 -11.41
CA ALA A 83 23.34 4.79 -11.15
C ALA A 83 24.54 5.72 -10.96
N PRO A 84 25.29 5.63 -9.86
CA PRO A 84 26.47 6.47 -9.72
C PRO A 84 27.38 6.15 -10.91
N ALA A 85 27.68 7.22 -11.64
CA ALA A 85 28.62 7.25 -12.73
C ALA A 85 29.89 6.50 -12.33
N GLN A 86 30.36 5.71 -13.29
CA GLN A 86 31.59 4.95 -13.31
C GLN A 86 32.69 5.65 -12.51
N ALA A 87 33.07 5.06 -11.37
CA ALA A 87 34.29 5.44 -10.69
C ALA A 87 35.45 4.93 -11.55
N GLU A 88 36.13 5.89 -12.16
CA GLU A 88 37.41 5.76 -12.82
C GLU A 88 38.40 4.96 -11.95
N SER A 89 39.02 3.98 -12.59
CA SER A 89 40.44 3.65 -12.51
C SER A 89 41.10 3.64 -11.12
N TYR A 90 41.37 2.44 -10.61
CA TYR A 90 42.63 2.18 -9.91
C TYR A 90 43.16 0.83 -10.40
N GLU A 91 44.01 0.88 -11.42
CA GLU A 91 45.01 -0.15 -11.65
C GLU A 91 46.33 0.34 -11.03
N GLN A 92 46.86 -0.53 -10.14
CA GLN A 92 48.25 -0.69 -9.69
C GLN A 92 48.82 0.36 -8.71
#